data_AF-A0A948ALA6-F1
#
_entry.id   AF-A0A948ALA6-F1
#
_cell.length_a   1.000
_cell.length_b   1.000
_cell.length_c   1.000
_cell.angle_alpha   90.00
_cell.angle_beta   90.00
_cell.angle_gamma   90.00
#
_symmetry.space_group_name_H-M   'P 1'
#
loop_
_entity.id
_entity.type
_entity.pdbx_description
1 polymer ?
#
loop_
_entity_poly.entity_id
_entity_poly.type
_entity_poly.pdbx_seq_one_letter_code
_entity_poly.pdbx_strand_id
1 'polypeptide(L)'
;MASMKRPRLKSVTPSESWRLELEFIDGTRYSVNLAEDIERLPGLRPLRDAAAFAQAVVADAGWTVEWPEFDIQIGADTLWLDALEQNSRDEAQREFLRWRVRHALSLAAAGNALGITPRTVSAYGTGARPIPKVVRLAIKGWECERDA
;
A
#
# COMPACT_ATOMS: atom_id res chain seq x y z
N MET A 1 1.02 1.68 -19.98
CA MET A 1 1.22 0.40 -19.25
C MET A 1 1.64 0.74 -17.83
N ALA A 2 0.98 0.40 -16.73
CA ALA A 2 -0.31 -0.21 -16.45
C ALA A 2 -1.06 0.73 -15.49
N SER A 3 -2.36 0.93 -15.74
CA SER A 3 -3.24 1.79 -14.94
C SER A 3 -3.74 1.02 -13.73
N MET A 4 -3.36 1.38 -12.50
CA MET A 4 -3.97 0.81 -11.28
C MET A 4 -5.41 1.28 -11.10
N LYS A 5 -6.36 0.64 -11.79
CA LYS A 5 -7.77 0.64 -11.35
C LYS A 5 -7.96 -0.13 -10.03
N ARG A 6 -7.00 -1.01 -9.68
CA ARG A 6 -6.88 -1.76 -8.42
C ARG A 6 -5.40 -2.10 -8.12
N PRO A 7 -4.97 -2.16 -6.85
CA PRO A 7 -3.60 -2.49 -6.47
C PRO A 7 -3.25 -3.94 -6.86
N ARG A 8 -2.09 -4.14 -7.50
CA ARG A 8 -1.55 -5.46 -7.87
C ARG A 8 -0.14 -5.66 -7.34
N LEU A 9 0.06 -6.74 -6.60
CA LEU A 9 1.35 -7.15 -6.07
C LEU A 9 2.22 -7.72 -7.18
N LYS A 10 3.48 -7.30 -7.15
CA LYS A 10 4.59 -7.90 -7.91
C LYS A 10 5.32 -8.93 -7.06
N SER A 11 5.51 -8.65 -5.77
CA SER A 11 6.10 -9.59 -4.82
C SER A 11 5.66 -9.27 -3.39
N VAL A 12 5.73 -10.29 -2.53
CA VAL A 12 5.57 -10.17 -1.07
C VAL A 12 6.77 -10.81 -0.41
N THR A 13 7.30 -10.18 0.62
CA THR A 13 8.37 -10.73 1.46
C THR A 13 7.94 -10.68 2.92
N PRO A 14 7.71 -11.83 3.57
CA PRO A 14 7.51 -11.89 5.01
C PRO A 14 8.77 -11.45 5.75
N SER A 15 8.58 -10.74 6.85
CA SER A 15 9.64 -10.26 7.73
C SER A 15 9.26 -10.53 9.19
N GLU A 16 10.19 -10.25 10.11
CA GLU A 16 9.97 -10.43 11.54
C GLU A 16 8.74 -9.66 12.05
N SER A 17 8.22 -10.08 13.21
CA SER A 17 7.07 -9.44 13.86
C SER A 17 5.80 -9.41 13.00
N TRP A 18 5.55 -10.47 12.22
CA TRP A 18 4.37 -10.65 11.36
C TRP A 18 4.15 -9.51 10.37
N ARG A 19 5.24 -8.95 9.84
CA ARG A 19 5.17 -7.88 8.83
C ARG A 19 5.39 -8.44 7.43
N LEU A 20 4.56 -7.99 6.49
CA LEU A 20 4.74 -8.21 5.05
C LEU A 20 5.30 -6.96 4.39
N GLU A 21 6.37 -7.13 3.63
CA GLU A 21 6.87 -6.12 2.69
C GLU A 21 6.24 -6.37 1.32
N LEU A 22 5.40 -5.43 0.89
CA LEU A 22 4.63 -5.49 -0.35
C LEU A 22 5.33 -4.66 -1.42
N GLU A 23 5.63 -5.25 -2.58
CA GLU A 23 6.03 -4.51 -3.79
C GLU A 23 4.90 -4.60 -4.82
N PHE A 24 4.43 -3.47 -5.30
CA PHE A 24 3.40 -3.38 -6.33
C PHE A 24 3.99 -3.26 -7.73
N ILE A 25 3.20 -3.59 -8.76
CA ILE A 25 3.64 -3.56 -10.16
C ILE A 25 4.08 -2.17 -10.66
N ASP A 26 3.67 -1.10 -9.98
CA ASP A 26 4.07 0.28 -10.27
C ASP A 26 5.40 0.68 -9.60
N GLY A 27 6.03 -0.26 -8.88
CA GLY A 27 7.27 -0.07 -8.13
C GLY A 27 7.09 0.56 -6.75
N THR A 28 5.86 0.83 -6.32
CA THR A 28 5.61 1.27 -4.95
C THR A 28 5.82 0.13 -3.96
N ARG A 29 6.32 0.48 -2.77
CA ARG A 29 6.57 -0.46 -1.69
C ARG A 29 5.90 0.02 -0.41
N TYR A 30 5.25 -0.90 0.28
CA TYR A 30 4.57 -0.65 1.54
C TYR A 30 4.83 -1.82 2.50
N SER A 31 4.88 -1.53 3.79
CA SER A 31 4.94 -2.58 4.81
C SER A 31 3.63 -2.63 5.58
N VAL A 32 3.16 -3.82 5.92
CA VAL A 32 1.96 -4.01 6.75
C VAL A 32 2.26 -5.02 7.84
N ASN A 33 1.92 -4.69 9.08
CA ASN A 33 2.03 -5.58 10.22
C ASN A 33 0.67 -6.25 10.47
N LEU A 34 0.65 -7.59 10.46
CA LEU A 34 -0.57 -8.39 10.64
C LEU A 34 -0.69 -8.99 12.05
N ALA A 35 0.19 -8.63 12.99
CA ALA A 35 0.21 -9.22 14.34
C ALA A 35 -1.13 -9.04 15.08
N GLU A 36 -1.74 -7.85 15.01
CA GLU A 36 -3.04 -7.60 15.65
C GLU A 36 -4.15 -8.42 15.00
N ASP A 37 -4.16 -8.54 13.67
CA ASP A 37 -5.14 -9.32 12.94
C ASP A 37 -5.02 -10.82 13.22
N ILE A 38 -3.79 -11.33 13.29
CA ILE A 38 -3.48 -12.72 13.64
C ILE A 38 -3.92 -13.06 15.07
N GLU A 39 -3.81 -12.09 15.99
CA GLU A 39 -4.31 -12.26 17.35
C GLU A 39 -5.84 -12.23 17.42
N ARG A 40 -6.46 -11.28 16.71
CA ARG A 40 -7.90 -10.99 16.76
C ARG A 40 -8.75 -11.96 15.97
N LEU A 41 -8.31 -12.37 14.77
CA LEU A 41 -9.11 -13.14 13.82
C LEU A 41 -8.85 -14.65 13.95
N PRO A 42 -9.84 -15.47 14.32
CA PRO A 42 -9.65 -16.91 14.49
C PRO A 42 -9.14 -17.63 13.24
N GLY A 43 -9.52 -17.16 12.04
CA GLY A 43 -9.08 -17.73 10.77
C GLY A 43 -7.59 -17.53 10.47
N LEU A 44 -6.93 -16.58 11.13
CA LEU A 44 -5.50 -16.30 10.94
C LEU A 44 -4.62 -16.94 12.02
N ARG A 45 -5.20 -17.65 12.99
CA ARG A 45 -4.45 -18.32 14.07
C ARG A 45 -3.31 -19.23 13.60
N PRO A 46 -3.41 -19.97 12.48
CA PRO A 46 -2.29 -20.77 11.99
C PRO A 46 -1.03 -19.93 11.72
N LEU A 47 -1.19 -18.65 11.37
CA LEU A 47 -0.10 -17.72 11.09
C LEU A 47 0.60 -17.15 12.34
N ARG A 48 0.18 -17.56 13.55
CA ARG A 48 0.92 -17.25 14.80
C ARG A 48 2.29 -17.91 14.82
N ASP A 49 2.41 -19.05 14.13
CA ASP A 49 3.70 -19.69 13.91
C ASP A 49 4.49 -18.89 12.85
N ALA A 50 5.72 -18.50 13.19
CA ALA A 50 6.55 -17.68 12.31
C ALA A 50 6.98 -18.43 11.03
N ALA A 51 7.15 -19.74 11.09
CA ALA A 51 7.45 -20.56 9.91
C ALA A 51 6.24 -20.68 9.00
N ALA A 52 5.03 -20.81 9.57
CA ALA A 52 3.78 -20.74 8.81
C ALA A 52 3.62 -19.38 8.12
N PHE A 53 3.80 -18.27 8.86
CA PHE A 53 3.71 -16.92 8.31
C PHE A 53 4.73 -16.67 7.18
N ALA A 54 5.94 -17.22 7.28
CA ALA A 54 6.98 -17.08 6.28
C ALA A 54 6.65 -17.74 4.92
N GLN A 55 5.61 -18.59 4.85
CA GLN A 55 5.18 -19.22 3.60
C GLN A 55 4.31 -18.31 2.71
N ALA A 56 4.14 -17.03 3.06
CA ALA A 56 3.29 -16.14 2.28
C ALA A 56 3.78 -16.02 0.82
N VAL A 57 2.88 -16.22 -0.13
CA VAL A 57 3.18 -16.12 -1.56
C VAL A 57 2.20 -15.17 -2.25
N VAL A 58 2.65 -14.51 -3.32
CA VAL A 58 1.74 -13.78 -4.21
C VAL A 58 1.04 -14.78 -5.11
N ALA A 59 -0.28 -14.70 -5.17
CA ALA A 59 -1.13 -15.56 -5.98
C ALA A 59 -2.15 -14.74 -6.78
N ASP A 60 -3.02 -15.43 -7.50
CA ASP A 60 -4.03 -14.83 -8.39
C ASP A 60 -3.48 -13.70 -9.26
N ALA A 61 -2.34 -13.92 -9.91
CA ALA A 61 -1.69 -12.90 -10.74
C ALA A 61 -1.45 -11.55 -10.02
N GLY A 62 -1.16 -11.57 -8.72
CA GLY A 62 -0.88 -10.35 -7.93
C GLY A 62 -2.09 -9.76 -7.22
N TRP A 63 -3.24 -10.44 -7.23
CA TRP A 63 -4.44 -9.96 -6.53
C TRP A 63 -4.48 -10.36 -5.07
N THR A 64 -3.70 -11.36 -4.66
CA THR A 64 -3.79 -11.95 -3.33
C THR A 64 -2.40 -12.27 -2.77
N VAL A 65 -2.31 -12.26 -1.44
CA VAL A 65 -1.28 -12.99 -0.71
C VAL A 65 -1.93 -14.21 -0.10
N GLU A 66 -1.31 -15.37 -0.27
CA GLU A 66 -1.84 -16.65 0.16
C GLU A 66 -0.85 -17.41 1.03
N TRP A 67 -1.42 -18.22 1.92
CA TRP A 67 -0.74 -19.28 2.64
C TRP A 67 -1.44 -20.60 2.30
N PRO A 68 -1.04 -21.26 1.20
CA PRO A 68 -1.78 -22.38 0.63
C PRO A 68 -1.95 -23.58 1.58
N GLU A 69 -0.95 -23.86 2.43
CA GLU A 69 -1.01 -24.95 3.41
C GLU A 69 -2.15 -24.77 4.44
N PHE A 70 -2.56 -23.53 4.68
CA PHE A 70 -3.55 -23.19 5.70
C PHE A 70 -4.89 -22.72 5.12
N ASP A 71 -5.04 -22.73 3.79
CA ASP A 71 -6.23 -22.21 3.09
C ASP A 71 -6.56 -20.76 3.47
N ILE A 72 -5.51 -19.93 3.61
CA ILE A 72 -5.64 -18.51 3.97
C ILE A 72 -5.29 -17.64 2.77
N GLN A 73 -6.16 -16.69 2.47
CA GLN A 73 -5.99 -15.70 1.41
C GLN A 73 -6.36 -14.31 1.91
N ILE A 74 -5.52 -13.32 1.61
CA ILE A 74 -5.78 -11.91 1.89
C ILE A 74 -5.65 -11.12 0.59
N GLY A 75 -6.66 -10.30 0.27
CA GLY A 75 -6.66 -9.45 -0.92
C GLY A 75 -5.56 -8.39 -0.87
N ALA A 76 -4.93 -8.14 -2.02
CA ALA A 76 -3.92 -7.09 -2.19
C ALA A 76 -4.48 -5.68 -1.90
N ASP A 77 -5.78 -5.48 -2.08
CA ASP A 77 -6.50 -4.27 -1.73
C ASP A 77 -6.65 -4.09 -0.22
N THR A 78 -7.02 -5.15 0.51
CA THR A 78 -7.06 -5.14 1.98
C THR A 78 -5.69 -4.84 2.55
N LEU A 79 -4.67 -5.60 2.16
CA LEU A 79 -3.29 -5.40 2.62
C LEU A 79 -2.78 -4.00 2.30
N TRP A 80 -3.17 -3.46 1.15
CA TRP A 80 -2.80 -2.10 0.76
C TRP A 80 -3.50 -1.05 1.63
N LEU A 81 -4.79 -1.21 1.94
CA LEU A 81 -5.52 -0.31 2.84
C LEU A 81 -4.97 -0.35 4.27
N ASP A 82 -4.66 -1.54 4.77
CA ASP A 82 -4.05 -1.72 6.09
C ASP A 82 -2.66 -1.10 6.13
N ALA A 83 -1.87 -1.28 5.05
CA ALA A 83 -0.60 -0.59 4.92
C ALA A 83 -0.77 0.94 4.92
N LEU A 84 -1.79 1.48 4.24
CA LEU A 84 -2.06 2.92 4.28
C LEU A 84 -2.39 3.42 5.69
N GLU A 85 -3.24 2.69 6.39
CA GLU A 85 -3.64 3.01 7.75
C GLU A 85 -2.43 3.04 8.68
N GLN A 86 -1.64 1.96 8.67
CA GLN A 86 -0.49 1.78 9.56
C GLN A 86 0.70 2.71 9.24
N ASN A 87 0.92 3.05 7.97
CA ASN A 87 2.06 3.90 7.58
C ASN A 87 1.75 5.39 7.55
N SER A 88 0.48 5.79 7.66
CA SER A 88 0.10 7.20 7.74
C SER A 88 0.43 7.77 9.12
N ARG A 89 1.39 8.70 9.18
CA ARG A 89 1.73 9.44 10.41
C ARG A 89 0.61 10.40 10.83
N ASP A 90 -0.09 10.96 9.85
CA ASP A 90 -1.17 11.92 10.04
C ASP A 90 -2.21 11.81 8.89
N GLU A 91 -3.34 12.51 9.07
CA GLU A 91 -4.42 12.55 8.08
C GLU A 91 -3.94 13.09 6.73
N ALA A 92 -2.98 14.01 6.70
CA ALA A 92 -2.46 14.57 5.46
C ALA A 92 -1.73 13.52 4.62
N GLN A 93 -0.91 12.67 5.26
CA GLN A 93 -0.26 11.54 4.62
C GLN A 93 -1.29 10.51 4.13
N ARG A 94 -2.32 10.23 4.95
CA ARG A 94 -3.41 9.32 4.60
C ARG A 94 -4.17 9.80 3.36
N GLU A 95 -4.57 11.08 3.34
CA GLU A 95 -5.23 11.73 2.19
C GLU A 95 -4.38 11.63 0.92
N PHE A 96 -3.07 11.93 1.02
CA PHE A 96 -2.15 11.88 -0.12
C PHE A 96 -1.99 10.49 -0.71
N LEU A 97 -1.83 9.48 0.15
CA LEU A 97 -1.70 8.09 -0.28
C LEU A 97 -3.00 7.58 -0.92
N ARG A 98 -4.16 7.93 -0.34
CA ARG A 98 -5.49 7.62 -0.90
C ARG A 98 -5.69 8.27 -2.26
N TRP A 99 -5.35 9.56 -2.40
CA TRP A 99 -5.44 10.28 -3.67
C TRP A 99 -4.61 9.60 -4.76
N ARG A 100 -3.33 9.29 -4.47
CA ARG A 100 -2.45 8.63 -5.45
C ARG A 100 -3.04 7.35 -5.99
N VAL A 101 -3.64 6.53 -5.13
CA VAL A 101 -4.16 5.23 -5.57
C VAL A 101 -5.55 5.32 -6.18
N ARG A 102 -6.43 6.19 -5.66
CA ARG A 102 -7.73 6.47 -6.30
C ARG A 102 -7.55 6.81 -7.78
N HIS A 103 -6.47 7.52 -8.10
CA HIS A 103 -6.13 7.96 -9.44
C HIS A 103 -5.04 7.15 -10.12
N ALA A 104 -4.67 5.98 -9.59
CA ALA A 104 -3.72 5.07 -10.21
C ALA A 104 -2.31 5.66 -10.47
N LEU A 105 -1.88 6.64 -9.67
CA LEU A 105 -0.69 7.43 -9.91
C LEU A 105 0.57 6.76 -9.37
N SER A 106 1.44 6.36 -10.30
CA SER A 106 2.84 6.02 -10.00
C SER A 106 3.57 7.23 -9.38
N LEU A 107 4.73 6.99 -8.76
CA LEU A 107 5.55 8.09 -8.21
C LEU A 107 5.88 9.17 -9.25
N ALA A 108 6.14 8.74 -10.49
CA ALA A 108 6.40 9.64 -11.60
C ALA A 108 5.15 10.40 -12.05
N ALA A 109 4.01 9.72 -12.17
CA ALA A 109 2.75 10.35 -12.56
C ALA A 109 2.26 11.36 -11.52
N ALA A 110 2.34 11.02 -10.23
CA ALA A 110 2.02 11.94 -9.14
C ALA A 110 2.99 13.14 -9.09
N GLY A 111 4.27 12.91 -9.40
CA GLY A 111 5.26 13.98 -9.50
C GLY A 111 4.90 14.97 -10.60
N ASN A 112 4.57 14.46 -11.79
CA ASN A 112 4.12 15.29 -12.91
C ASN A 112 2.82 16.03 -12.60
N ALA A 113 1.84 15.38 -11.96
CA ALA A 113 0.57 15.99 -11.59
C ALA A 113 0.73 17.19 -10.63
N LEU A 114 1.69 17.10 -9.70
CA LEU A 114 1.90 18.11 -8.66
C LEU A 114 3.08 19.06 -8.95
N GLY A 115 3.78 18.88 -10.07
CA GLY A 115 4.98 19.66 -10.41
C GLY A 115 6.16 19.42 -9.45
N ILE A 116 6.30 18.22 -8.89
CA ILE A 116 7.36 17.86 -7.94
C ILE A 116 8.09 16.59 -8.37
N THR A 117 9.29 16.36 -7.81
CA THR A 117 10.07 15.18 -8.18
C THR A 117 9.46 13.87 -7.65
N PRO A 118 9.64 12.73 -8.34
CA PRO A 118 9.22 11.41 -7.84
C PRO A 118 9.83 11.07 -6.47
N ARG A 119 11.05 11.56 -6.20
CA ARG A 119 11.71 11.45 -4.90
C ARG A 119 10.93 12.17 -3.80
N THR A 120 10.40 13.36 -4.08
CA THR A 120 9.56 14.11 -3.13
C THR A 120 8.24 13.39 -2.87
N VAL A 121 7.61 12.85 -3.91
CA VAL A 121 6.39 12.03 -3.79
C VAL A 121 6.63 10.80 -2.90
N SER A 122 7.78 10.13 -3.09
CA SER A 122 8.18 8.99 -2.26
C SER A 122 8.38 9.40 -0.79
N ALA A 123 9.08 10.51 -0.54
CA ALA A 123 9.31 11.01 0.81
C ALA A 123 8.01 11.40 1.56
N TYR A 124 6.99 11.89 0.83
CA TYR A 124 5.66 12.09 1.40
C TYR A 124 4.97 10.76 1.68
N GLY A 125 5.04 9.80 0.76
CA GLY A 125 4.40 8.50 0.92
C GLY A 125 4.95 7.69 2.10
N THR A 126 6.26 7.75 2.35
CA THR A 126 6.93 7.06 3.47
C THR A 126 6.87 7.82 4.79
N GLY A 127 6.30 9.03 4.81
CA GLY A 127 6.24 9.87 5.99
C GLY A 127 7.59 10.47 6.40
N ALA A 128 8.65 10.26 5.60
CA ALA A 128 9.97 10.86 5.80
C ALA A 128 9.94 12.39 5.71
N ARG A 129 8.95 12.93 4.99
CA ARG A 129 8.66 14.37 4.94
C ARG A 129 7.16 14.61 5.20
N PRO A 130 6.78 15.58 6.05
CA PRO A 130 5.38 15.94 6.22
C PRO A 130 4.83 16.56 4.94
N ILE A 131 3.53 16.38 4.70
CA ILE A 131 2.87 16.86 3.49
C ILE A 131 2.42 18.32 3.68
N PRO A 132 2.99 19.29 2.94
CA PRO A 132 2.64 20.69 3.10
C PRO A 132 1.19 20.98 2.68
N LYS A 133 0.57 22.00 3.29
CA LYS A 133 -0.76 22.49 2.90
C LYS A 133 -0.86 22.81 1.41
N VAL A 134 0.19 23.37 0.82
CA VAL A 134 0.24 23.68 -0.62
C VAL A 134 0.09 22.45 -1.50
N VAL A 135 0.66 21.30 -1.10
CA VAL A 135 0.53 20.03 -1.84
C VAL A 135 -0.90 19.51 -1.74
N ARG A 136 -1.51 19.58 -0.55
CA ARG A 136 -2.91 19.19 -0.35
C ARG A 136 -3.88 20.04 -1.18
N LEU A 137 -3.63 21.35 -1.30
CA LEU A 137 -4.43 22.23 -2.14
C LEU A 137 -4.22 21.91 -3.63
N ALA A 138 -2.99 21.63 -4.05
CA ALA A 138 -2.68 21.23 -5.42
C ALA A 138 -3.38 19.92 -5.80
N ILE A 139 -3.45 18.93 -4.90
CA ILE A 139 -4.22 17.70 -5.09
C ILE A 139 -5.68 18.00 -5.40
N LYS A 140 -6.32 18.84 -4.57
CA LYS A 140 -7.73 19.21 -4.76
C LYS A 140 -7.96 19.96 -6.07
N GLY A 141 -7.07 20.89 -6.40
CA GLY A 141 -7.13 21.62 -7.68
C GLY A 141 -7.01 20.68 -8.88
N TRP A 142 -6.06 19.74 -8.82
CA TRP A 142 -5.85 18.73 -9.86
C TRP A 142 -7.06 17.80 -10.04
N GLU A 143 -7.75 17.42 -8.96
CA GLU A 143 -9.01 16.65 -9.06
C GLU A 143 -10.11 17.49 -9.72
N CYS A 144 -10.31 18.74 -9.31
CA CYS A 144 -11.30 19.65 -9.89
C CYS A 144 -11.10 19.88 -11.39
N GLU A 145 -9.86 20.03 -11.87
CA GLU A 145 -9.56 20.23 -13.30
C GLU A 145 -9.91 19.02 -14.18
N ARG A 146 -10.10 17.84 -13.59
CA ARG A 146 -10.39 16.59 -14.31
C ARG A 146 -11.87 16.20 -14.28
N ASP A 147 -12.58 16.69 -13.28
CA ASP A 147 -14.04 16.54 -13.15
C ASP A 147 -14.82 17.65 -13.89
N ALA A 148 -14.12 18.64 -14.43
CA ALA A 148 -14.64 19.74 -15.26
C ALA A 148 -14.60 19.41 -16.75
#